data_AF-A0A6J4Q215-F1
#
_entry.id   AF-A0A6J4Q215-F1
#
_cell.length_a   1.000
_cell.length_b   1.000
_cell.length_c   1.000
_cell.angle_alpha   90.00
_cell.angle_beta   90.00
_cell.angle_gamma   90.00
#
_symmetry.space_group_name_H-M   'P 1'
#
loop_
_entity.id
_entity.type
_entity.pdbx_description
1 polymer ?
#
loop_
_entity_poly.entity_id
_entity_poly.type
_entity_poly.pdbx_seq_one_letter_code
_entity_poly.pdbx_strand_id
1 'polypeptide(L)'
;MFGNWFVRGAAVMLVLVAGFMGRVGYENATTPAYAQDEDPTVGRDCGDFRSQAEAQAELRRDPSDPDVLDEDDGPDDGVACETYQYDDPARDVTPALPRPKTAAQPRTTATPPSAERTAAITSRGATRGGTETTIS
;
A
#
# COMPACT_ATOMS: atom_id res chain seq x y z
N MET A 1 -66.88 -6.95 -18.74
CA MET A 1 -65.73 -7.80 -19.11
C MET A 1 -64.41 -7.04 -19.30
N PHE A 2 -64.40 -5.71 -19.47
CA PHE A 2 -63.17 -4.93 -19.68
C PHE A 2 -62.33 -4.65 -18.41
N GLY A 3 -62.93 -4.64 -17.21
CA GLY A 3 -62.23 -4.31 -15.95
C GLY A 3 -61.10 -5.29 -15.57
N ASN A 4 -61.29 -6.59 -15.77
CA ASN A 4 -60.24 -7.58 -15.47
C ASN A 4 -59.04 -7.49 -16.42
N TRP A 5 -59.23 -6.95 -17.63
CA TRP A 5 -58.13 -6.79 -18.59
C TRP A 5 -57.23 -5.63 -18.21
N PHE A 6 -57.81 -4.51 -17.75
CA PHE A 6 -57.05 -3.38 -17.20
C PHE A 6 -56.32 -3.74 -15.91
N VAL A 7 -56.95 -4.47 -14.99
CA VAL A 7 -56.30 -4.90 -13.74
C VAL A 7 -55.15 -5.88 -14.00
N ARG A 8 -55.33 -6.81 -14.95
CA ARG A 8 -54.26 -7.74 -15.37
C ARG A 8 -53.12 -7.02 -16.06
N GLY A 9 -53.41 -6.04 -16.92
CA GLY A 9 -52.40 -5.21 -17.56
C GLY A 9 -51.57 -4.40 -16.54
N ALA A 10 -52.23 -3.77 -15.57
CA ALA A 10 -51.57 -3.03 -14.51
C ALA A 10 -50.69 -3.93 -13.62
N ALA A 11 -51.16 -5.14 -13.29
CA ALA A 11 -50.39 -6.09 -12.49
C ALA A 11 -49.11 -6.58 -13.19
N VAL A 12 -49.18 -6.87 -14.50
CA VAL A 12 -47.98 -7.26 -15.27
C VAL A 12 -46.98 -6.10 -15.35
N MET A 13 -47.46 -4.88 -15.57
CA MET A 13 -46.61 -3.69 -15.64
C MET A 13 -45.87 -3.45 -14.31
N LEU A 14 -46.57 -3.59 -13.17
CA LEU A 14 -45.97 -3.45 -11.85
C LEU A 14 -44.87 -4.50 -11.59
N VAL A 15 -45.09 -5.76 -11.97
CA VAL A 15 -44.09 -6.82 -11.82
C VAL A 15 -42.85 -6.54 -12.68
N LEU A 16 -43.03 -6.06 -13.92
CA LEU A 16 -41.91 -5.72 -14.81
C LEU A 16 -41.10 -4.54 -14.26
N VAL A 17 -41.76 -3.50 -13.75
CA VAL A 17 -41.09 -2.34 -13.14
C VAL A 17 -40.35 -2.76 -11.87
N ALA A 18 -40.98 -3.53 -10.97
CA ALA A 18 -40.35 -4.00 -9.74
C ALA A 18 -39.13 -4.91 -10.03
N GLY A 19 -39.22 -5.78 -11.04
CA GLY A 19 -38.10 -6.63 -11.46
C GLY A 19 -36.93 -5.83 -12.05
N PHE A 20 -37.21 -4.80 -12.86
CA PHE A 20 -36.19 -3.94 -13.43
C PHE A 20 -35.49 -3.10 -12.34
N MET A 21 -36.25 -2.45 -11.45
CA MET A 21 -35.70 -1.70 -10.32
C MET A 21 -34.91 -2.62 -9.37
N GLY A 22 -35.39 -3.84 -9.14
CA GLY A 22 -34.68 -4.84 -8.35
C GLY A 22 -33.32 -5.20 -8.95
N ARG A 23 -33.23 -5.39 -10.28
CA ARG A 23 -31.97 -5.69 -10.97
C ARG A 23 -31.00 -4.50 -10.97
N VAL A 24 -31.48 -3.30 -11.27
CA VAL A 24 -30.65 -2.08 -11.24
C VAL A 24 -30.10 -1.82 -9.83
N GLY A 25 -30.93 -2.01 -8.80
CA GLY A 25 -30.48 -1.93 -7.41
C GLY A 25 -29.46 -3.01 -7.06
N TYR A 26 -29.62 -4.23 -7.58
CA TYR A 26 -28.66 -5.31 -7.37
C TYR A 26 -27.30 -5.01 -8.00
N GLU A 27 -27.28 -4.48 -9.23
CA GLU A 27 -26.04 -4.10 -9.93
C GLU A 27 -25.31 -2.99 -9.17
N ASN A 28 -26.04 -2.00 -8.63
CA ASN A 28 -25.49 -0.92 -7.81
C ASN A 28 -25.06 -1.37 -6.40
N ALA A 29 -25.67 -2.43 -5.84
CA ALA A 29 -25.26 -3.00 -4.56
C ALA A 29 -24.02 -3.90 -4.68
N THR A 30 -23.78 -4.47 -5.87
CA THR A 30 -22.60 -5.31 -6.14
C THR A 30 -21.40 -4.56 -6.70
N THR A 31 -21.49 -3.25 -6.98
CA THR A 31 -20.29 -2.45 -7.19
C THR A 31 -19.57 -2.35 -5.85
N PRO A 32 -18.39 -2.99 -5.68
CA PRO A 32 -17.62 -2.80 -4.46
C PRO A 32 -17.27 -1.32 -4.38
N ALA A 33 -17.77 -0.64 -3.35
CA ALA A 33 -17.17 0.61 -2.93
C ALA A 33 -15.79 0.24 -2.35
N TYR A 34 -14.74 0.33 -3.16
CA TYR A 34 -13.38 0.47 -2.65
C TYR A 34 -13.33 1.82 -1.93
N ALA A 35 -13.77 1.85 -0.68
CA ALA A 35 -13.74 3.08 0.09
C ALA A 35 -13.05 2.92 1.44
N GLN A 36 -12.69 1.72 1.89
CA GLN A 36 -12.27 1.52 3.29
C GLN A 36 -11.18 0.46 3.44
N ASP A 37 -10.20 0.45 2.55
CA ASP A 37 -8.84 -0.01 2.90
C ASP A 37 -7.97 1.25 3.07
N GLU A 38 -8.45 2.20 3.86
CA GLU A 38 -7.63 3.32 4.33
C GLU A 38 -6.81 2.75 5.47
N ASP A 39 -5.60 2.28 5.17
CA ASP A 39 -4.61 2.02 6.20
C ASP A 39 -4.47 3.32 7.02
N PRO A 40 -4.79 3.34 8.33
CA PRO A 40 -4.74 4.56 9.14
C PRO A 40 -3.31 5.12 9.31
N THR A 41 -2.32 4.46 8.71
CA THR A 41 -0.94 4.95 8.58
C THR A 41 -0.63 5.53 7.21
N VAL A 42 -1.61 5.68 6.31
CA VAL A 42 -1.44 6.36 5.01
C VAL A 42 -2.19 7.68 5.05
N GLY A 43 -1.45 8.79 4.92
CA GLY A 43 -1.96 10.15 4.94
C GLY A 43 -1.70 10.90 6.25
N ARG A 44 -0.63 10.56 6.98
CA ARG A 44 -0.17 11.40 8.09
C ARG A 44 0.65 12.57 7.56
N ASP A 45 0.28 13.78 7.93
CA ASP A 45 1.02 14.98 7.57
C ASP A 45 2.04 15.34 8.65
N CYS A 46 2.95 16.27 8.34
CA CYS A 46 3.93 16.78 9.30
C CYS A 46 3.32 17.25 10.63
N GLY A 47 2.08 17.75 10.64
CA GLY A 47 1.36 18.19 11.84
C GLY A 47 0.82 17.08 12.74
N ASP A 48 0.81 15.82 12.28
CA ASP A 48 0.37 14.68 13.08
C ASP A 48 1.45 14.15 14.03
N PHE A 49 2.70 14.60 13.84
CA PHE A 49 3.85 14.24 14.65
C PHE A 49 4.13 15.30 15.71
N ARG A 50 4.69 14.89 16.86
CA ARG A 50 5.02 15.82 17.95
C ARG A 50 6.30 16.61 17.67
N SER A 51 7.21 16.03 16.89
CA SER A 51 8.51 16.60 16.56
C SER A 51 9.00 16.13 15.19
N GLN A 52 9.94 16.89 14.60
CA GLN A 52 10.59 16.50 13.34
C GLN A 52 11.35 15.16 13.48
N ALA A 53 11.94 14.90 14.64
CA ALA A 53 12.63 13.63 14.90
C ALA A 53 11.69 12.41 14.88
N GLU A 54 10.42 12.59 15.25
CA GLU A 54 9.39 11.54 15.20
C GLU A 54 8.96 11.28 13.74
N ALA A 55 8.73 12.34 12.96
CA ALA A 55 8.46 12.21 11.53
C ALA A 55 9.62 11.51 10.80
N GLN A 56 10.88 11.87 11.12
CA GLN A 56 12.07 11.20 10.58
C GLN A 56 12.14 9.72 10.95
N ALA A 57 11.59 9.32 12.10
CA ALA A 57 11.54 7.93 12.49
C ALA A 57 10.56 7.11 11.66
N GLU A 58 9.43 7.70 11.26
CA GLU A 58 8.44 7.04 10.40
C GLU A 58 8.93 6.96 8.94
N LEU A 59 9.57 8.02 8.41
CA LEU A 59 10.23 7.97 7.10
C LEU A 59 11.32 6.89 7.04
N ARG A 60 12.09 6.71 8.12
CA ARG A 60 13.06 5.62 8.23
C ARG A 60 12.42 4.23 8.32
N ARG A 61 11.18 4.15 8.82
CA ARG A 61 10.45 2.89 8.98
C ARG A 61 9.89 2.41 7.64
N ASP A 62 9.34 3.32 6.84
CA ASP A 62 8.97 3.04 5.45
C ASP A 62 9.53 4.11 4.49
N PRO A 63 10.74 3.89 3.93
CA PRO A 63 11.37 4.82 3.00
C PRO A 63 10.67 4.96 1.64
N SER A 64 9.61 4.16 1.39
CA SER A 64 8.73 4.34 0.24
C SER A 64 7.91 5.62 0.36
N ASP A 65 7.88 6.19 1.57
CA ASP A 65 7.22 7.44 1.92
C ASP A 65 5.73 7.48 1.53
N PRO A 66 4.91 6.53 2.05
CA PRO A 66 3.48 6.51 1.75
C PRO A 66 2.74 7.74 2.30
N ASP A 67 3.33 8.39 3.31
CA ASP A 67 2.83 9.59 3.98
C ASP A 67 3.38 10.89 3.38
N VAL A 68 4.26 10.81 2.38
CA VAL A 68 4.76 11.98 1.63
C VAL A 68 5.49 12.98 2.56
N LEU A 69 6.20 12.47 3.57
CA LEU A 69 6.87 13.25 4.61
C LEU A 69 8.14 13.94 4.13
N ASP A 70 8.82 13.38 3.12
CA ASP A 70 10.05 13.93 2.49
C ASP A 70 9.73 14.90 1.33
N GLU A 71 8.47 14.94 0.87
CA GLU A 71 8.01 15.86 -0.18
C GLU A 71 7.39 17.13 0.44
N ASP A 72 8.03 17.67 1.48
CA ASP A 72 7.66 18.96 2.07
C ASP A 72 8.13 20.13 1.18
N ASP A 73 8.03 21.39 1.63
CA ASP A 73 8.45 22.57 0.83
C ASP A 73 9.99 22.62 0.54
N GLY A 74 10.72 21.53 0.82
CA GLY A 74 12.14 21.31 0.63
C GLY A 74 12.49 20.36 -0.54
N PRO A 75 13.76 19.99 -0.69
CA PRO A 75 14.19 18.97 -1.63
C PRO A 75 13.99 17.56 -1.06
N ASP A 76 13.50 16.61 -1.88
CA ASP A 76 13.53 15.18 -1.54
C ASP A 76 14.99 14.69 -1.29
N ASP A 77 15.40 14.73 -0.03
CA ASP A 77 16.75 14.43 0.41
C ASP A 77 16.80 13.33 1.48
N GLY A 78 15.64 12.76 1.82
CA GLY A 78 15.46 11.72 2.81
C GLY A 78 15.28 12.28 4.22
N VAL A 79 14.91 13.55 4.36
CA VAL A 79 14.66 14.23 5.63
C VAL A 79 13.21 14.71 5.68
N ALA A 80 12.42 14.09 6.56
CA ALA A 80 11.03 14.42 6.74
C ALA A 80 10.82 15.81 7.36
N CYS A 81 9.83 16.54 6.83
CA CYS A 81 9.22 17.70 7.46
C CYS A 81 10.23 18.75 7.95
N GLU A 82 11.27 19.02 7.17
CA GLU A 82 12.34 19.94 7.55
C GLU A 82 11.88 21.39 7.71
N THR A 83 10.84 21.77 6.96
CA THR A 83 10.28 23.12 6.93
C THR A 83 9.21 23.35 8.00
N TYR A 84 8.62 22.29 8.56
CA TYR A 84 7.52 22.38 9.52
C TYR A 84 8.00 22.87 10.90
N GLN A 85 7.20 23.76 11.51
CA GLN A 85 7.47 24.32 12.84
C GLN A 85 6.79 23.46 13.91
N TYR A 86 7.59 22.73 14.69
CA TYR A 86 7.13 21.92 15.81
C TYR A 86 7.25 22.68 17.14
N ASP A 87 6.32 22.41 18.07
CA ASP A 87 6.44 22.88 19.46
C ASP A 87 7.58 22.16 20.21
N ASP A 88 7.87 20.91 19.85
CA ASP A 88 9.01 20.15 20.36
C ASP A 88 10.26 20.41 19.50
N PRO A 89 11.38 20.87 20.11
CA PRO A 89 12.60 21.19 19.38
C PRO A 89 13.42 19.96 18.95
N ALA A 90 13.00 18.72 19.23
CA ALA A 90 13.71 17.52 18.83
C ALA A 90 13.77 17.39 17.29
N ARG A 91 15.00 17.30 16.75
CA ARG A 91 15.25 17.15 15.32
C ARG A 91 16.28 16.04 15.04
N ASP A 92 16.02 15.28 13.99
CA ASP A 92 16.91 14.33 13.33
C ASP A 92 16.95 14.66 11.83
N VAL A 93 18.09 15.19 11.39
CA VAL A 93 18.33 15.54 9.97
C VAL A 93 19.20 14.49 9.28
N THR A 94 19.31 13.30 9.88
CA THR A 94 20.06 12.19 9.28
C THR A 94 19.21 11.57 8.18
N PRO A 95 19.63 11.62 6.90
CA PRO A 95 18.80 11.12 5.81
C PRO A 95 18.48 9.63 5.94
N ALA A 96 17.25 9.25 5.60
CA ALA A 96 16.85 7.87 5.43
C ALA A 96 17.56 7.26 4.19
N LEU A 97 18.60 6.45 4.39
CA LEU A 97 19.34 5.78 3.31
C LEU A 97 18.65 4.46 2.85
N PRO A 98 18.71 4.08 1.56
CA PRO A 98 18.89 4.91 0.37
C PRO A 98 17.66 4.83 -0.55
N ARG A 99 17.11 5.97 -0.95
CA ARG A 99 16.32 6.01 -2.19
C ARG A 99 17.28 5.80 -3.36
N PRO A 100 17.13 4.76 -4.21
CA PRO A 100 17.61 4.88 -5.58
C PRO A 100 16.79 6.01 -6.21
N LYS A 101 17.39 7.19 -6.32
CA LYS A 101 16.91 8.25 -7.22
C LYS A 101 16.96 7.68 -8.65
N THR A 102 15.91 6.98 -9.08
CA THR A 102 15.64 6.77 -10.51
C THR A 102 14.98 8.07 -10.93
N ALA A 103 15.73 9.07 -11.40
CA ALA A 103 16.02 9.23 -12.83
C ALA A 103 14.80 8.82 -13.65
N ALA A 104 14.17 9.77 -14.36
CA ALA A 104 13.12 9.51 -15.33
C ALA A 104 13.26 8.10 -15.96
N GLN A 105 12.35 7.21 -15.57
CA GLN A 105 12.40 5.79 -15.88
C GLN A 105 12.56 5.62 -17.40
N PRO A 106 13.68 5.10 -17.93
CA PRO A 106 13.67 4.63 -19.31
C PRO A 106 12.75 3.42 -19.30
N ARG A 107 11.60 3.53 -19.98
CA ARG A 107 10.75 2.38 -20.27
C ARG A 107 11.60 1.33 -20.95
N THR A 108 12.04 0.34 -20.19
CA THR A 108 12.64 -0.87 -20.73
C THR A 108 11.58 -1.94 -20.59
N THR A 109 10.88 -2.20 -21.69
CA THR A 109 10.00 -3.34 -21.86
C THR A 109 10.86 -4.60 -21.72
N ALA A 110 10.85 -5.24 -20.55
CA ALA A 110 11.53 -6.50 -20.32
C ALA A 110 10.50 -7.60 -20.01
N THR A 111 10.30 -8.46 -20.99
CA THR A 111 9.62 -9.75 -20.94
C THR A 111 10.14 -10.62 -19.78
N PRO A 112 9.28 -11.31 -19.00
CA PRO A 112 9.73 -12.12 -17.87
C PRO A 112 10.40 -13.42 -18.33
N PRO A 113 11.52 -13.87 -17.71
CA PRO A 113 11.92 -15.26 -17.79
C PRO A 113 11.15 -16.06 -16.74
N SER A 114 10.28 -16.93 -17.23
CA SER A 114 9.61 -17.99 -16.48
C SER A 114 10.65 -18.89 -15.82
N ALA A 115 10.44 -19.17 -14.54
CA ALA A 115 11.19 -20.15 -13.77
C ALA A 115 11.14 -21.54 -14.41
N GLU A 116 12.26 -22.26 -14.38
CA GLU A 116 12.25 -23.72 -14.34
C GLU A 116 13.21 -24.20 -13.25
N ARG A 117 12.59 -24.76 -12.21
CA ARG A 117 13.18 -25.34 -11.02
C ARG A 117 13.25 -26.84 -11.26
N THR A 118 14.41 -27.50 -11.17
CA THR A 118 14.54 -28.93 -10.79
C THR A 118 15.99 -29.33 -10.44
N ALA A 119 16.13 -29.90 -9.23
CA ALA A 119 17.18 -30.79 -8.71
C ALA A 119 18.62 -30.22 -8.56
N ALA A 120 19.39 -30.45 -7.49
CA ALA A 120 19.36 -31.56 -6.54
C ALA A 120 19.85 -31.15 -5.14
N ILE A 121 19.11 -31.60 -4.13
CA ILE A 121 19.52 -31.68 -2.73
C ILE A 121 20.47 -32.88 -2.60
N THR A 122 21.69 -32.68 -2.11
CA THR A 122 22.45 -33.73 -1.43
C THR A 122 23.30 -33.09 -0.32
N SER A 123 22.75 -33.13 0.88
CA SER A 123 23.48 -32.98 2.14
C SER A 123 24.25 -34.25 2.41
N ARG A 124 25.55 -34.14 2.74
CA ARG A 124 26.26 -35.07 3.62
C ARG A 124 27.49 -34.38 4.19
N GLY A 125 27.48 -34.20 5.51
CA GLY A 125 28.47 -33.44 6.27
C GLY A 125 29.86 -34.04 6.32
N ALA A 126 30.82 -33.18 6.65
CA ALA A 126 32.17 -33.54 7.06
C ALA A 126 32.56 -32.64 8.25
N THR A 127 32.10 -33.01 9.44
CA THR A 127 32.62 -32.50 10.72
C THR A 127 33.48 -33.61 11.33
N ARG A 128 34.81 -33.49 11.26
CA ARG A 128 35.74 -34.23 12.14
C ARG A 128 37.17 -33.66 12.14
N GLY A 129 37.55 -33.08 13.28
CA GLY A 129 38.83 -33.40 13.94
C GLY A 129 39.97 -32.37 13.94
N GLY A 130 40.50 -32.08 15.14
CA GLY A 130 41.84 -31.53 15.41
C GLY A 130 41.81 -30.10 15.99
N THR A 131 41.62 -29.82 17.29
CA THR A 131 42.53 -29.95 18.46
C THR A 131 43.97 -29.50 18.23
N GLU A 132 44.30 -28.25 18.61
CA GLU A 132 45.59 -27.83 19.19
C GLU A 132 45.41 -26.44 19.85
N THR A 133 45.22 -26.39 21.18
CA THR A 133 46.22 -26.05 22.23
C THR A 133 46.30 -24.56 22.55
N THR A 134 45.59 -24.17 23.61
CA THR A 134 45.90 -23.01 24.47
C THR A 134 45.64 -23.48 25.91
N ILE A 135 46.64 -23.36 26.80
CA ILE A 135 46.57 -22.97 28.23
C ILE A 135 47.92 -23.33 28.91
N SER A 136 48.50 -22.30 29.55
CA SER A 136 49.50 -22.24 30.65
C SER A 136 50.89 -22.87 30.50
#